data_AF-A0A2N9L6K2-F1
#
_entry.id   AF-A0A2N9L6K2-F1
#
_cell.length_a   1.000
_cell.length_b   1.000
_cell.length_c   1.000
_cell.angle_alpha   90.00
_cell.angle_beta   90.00
_cell.angle_gamma   90.00
#
_symmetry.space_group_name_H-M   'P 1'
#
loop_
_entity.id
_entity.type
_entity.pdbx_description
1 polymer ?
#
loop_
_entity_poly.entity_id
_entity_poly.type
_entity_poly.pdbx_seq_one_letter_code
_entity_poly.pdbx_strand_id
1 'polypeptide(L)'
;MAAQVDRIDAILQNPNALQKINVRRFNRAIDEALDAYCAQLHWQDTNSTMPPALMSREELGDVFFPYFANWIELLIGQKGTSLPVTKHRTVAALIGAAYRARVDPNKLGEQQWTDIVEFVRKPTDIARTLGHVWPQSKGRWDGHKGYRAQLQAAHAIVAQIAQ
;
A
#
# COMPACT_ATOMS: atom_id res chain seq x y z
N MET A 1 -3.95 -10.52 -10.77
CA MET A 1 -3.19 -11.51 -9.98
C MET A 1 -3.62 -11.37 -8.53
N ALA A 2 -4.02 -12.46 -7.86
CA ALA A 2 -4.47 -12.41 -6.47
C ALA A 2 -3.27 -12.23 -5.52
N ALA A 3 -3.39 -11.34 -4.51
CA ALA A 3 -2.35 -11.19 -3.50
C ALA A 3 -2.04 -12.53 -2.81
N GLN A 4 -0.77 -12.92 -2.68
CA GLN A 4 -0.34 -14.16 -2.01
C GLN A 4 -0.37 -14.00 -0.47
N VAL A 5 -1.53 -13.66 0.07
CA VAL A 5 -1.72 -13.28 1.48
C VAL A 5 -1.23 -14.38 2.43
N ASP A 6 -1.56 -15.63 2.15
CA ASP A 6 -1.19 -16.78 3.01
C ASP A 6 0.33 -16.96 3.09
N ARG A 7 1.04 -16.69 1.99
CA ARG A 7 2.50 -16.80 1.94
C ARG A 7 3.17 -15.65 2.68
N ILE A 8 2.61 -14.44 2.61
CA ILE A 8 3.06 -13.29 3.40
C ILE A 8 2.85 -13.57 4.89
N ASP A 9 1.69 -14.11 5.27
CA ASP A 9 1.38 -14.41 6.66
C ASP A 9 2.32 -15.51 7.20
N ALA A 10 2.60 -16.55 6.41
CA ALA A 10 3.58 -17.58 6.76
C ALA A 10 5.01 -17.02 6.96
N ILE A 11 5.42 -16.06 6.14
CA ILE A 11 6.74 -15.40 6.25
C ILE A 11 6.79 -14.54 7.53
N LEU A 12 5.78 -13.72 7.78
CA LEU A 12 5.71 -12.84 8.96
C LEU A 12 5.54 -13.60 10.27
N GLN A 13 4.97 -14.81 10.22
CA GLN A 13 4.81 -15.70 11.36
C GLN A 13 6.01 -16.63 11.56
N ASN A 14 7.13 -16.46 10.84
CA ASN A 14 8.33 -17.28 11.00
C ASN A 14 9.31 -16.66 12.01
N PRO A 15 9.25 -17.04 13.31
CA PRO A 15 10.14 -16.48 14.34
C PRO A 15 11.62 -16.75 14.06
N ASN A 16 11.97 -17.83 13.36
CA ASN A 16 13.37 -18.11 13.02
C ASN A 16 13.90 -17.14 11.96
N ALA A 17 13.07 -16.74 10.99
CA ALA A 17 13.45 -15.72 10.01
C ALA A 17 13.63 -14.35 10.67
N LEU A 18 12.70 -13.96 11.56
CA LEU A 18 12.75 -12.69 12.29
C LEU A 18 13.94 -12.60 13.26
N GLN A 19 14.27 -13.70 13.95
CA GLN A 19 15.44 -13.75 14.82
C GLN A 19 16.76 -13.59 14.05
N LYS A 20 16.88 -14.17 12.85
CA LYS A 20 18.09 -14.04 12.01
C LYS A 20 18.41 -12.59 11.65
N ILE A 21 17.38 -11.76 11.46
CA ILE A 21 17.51 -10.33 11.13
C ILE A 21 17.42 -9.43 12.37
N ASN A 22 17.62 -9.98 13.58
CA ASN A 22 17.58 -9.26 14.87
C ASN A 22 16.25 -8.58 15.23
N VAL A 23 15.13 -8.98 14.62
CA VAL A 23 13.79 -8.51 15.00
C VAL A 23 13.27 -9.39 16.12
N ARG A 24 13.48 -8.97 17.38
CA ARG A 24 13.15 -9.77 18.57
C ARG A 24 11.66 -9.83 18.91
N ARG A 25 10.87 -8.82 18.51
CA ARG A 25 9.43 -8.76 18.77
C ARG A 25 8.72 -8.08 17.60
N PHE A 26 8.06 -8.87 16.77
CA PHE A 26 7.06 -8.39 15.82
C PHE A 26 5.69 -8.51 16.48
N ASN A 27 5.14 -7.40 16.97
CA ASN A 27 3.82 -7.29 17.58
C ASN A 27 2.70 -7.15 16.54
N ARG A 28 2.98 -7.43 15.26
CA ARG A 28 2.03 -7.37 14.14
C ARG A 28 1.48 -5.96 13.90
N ALA A 29 2.24 -4.93 14.28
CA ALA A 29 1.93 -3.56 13.90
C ALA A 29 2.42 -3.28 12.47
N ILE A 30 1.66 -2.48 11.71
CA ILE A 30 2.03 -2.11 10.33
C ILE A 30 3.38 -1.40 10.31
N ASP A 31 3.64 -0.55 11.29
CA ASP A 31 4.89 0.22 11.39
C ASP A 31 6.11 -0.73 11.59
N GLU A 32 5.93 -1.86 12.26
CA GLU A 32 7.00 -2.86 12.47
C GLU A 32 7.28 -3.71 11.21
N ALA A 33 6.37 -3.74 10.23
CA ALA A 33 6.60 -4.51 9.00
C ALA A 33 7.68 -3.84 8.12
N LEU A 34 7.73 -2.51 8.10
CA LEU A 34 8.80 -1.77 7.45
C LEU A 34 10.12 -1.96 8.20
N ASP A 35 10.09 -1.90 9.54
CA ASP A 35 11.29 -2.12 10.37
C ASP A 35 11.90 -3.51 10.12
N ALA A 36 11.06 -4.55 10.01
CA ALA A 36 11.53 -5.89 9.71
C ALA A 36 12.19 -5.98 8.32
N TYR A 37 11.64 -5.30 7.32
CA TYR A 37 12.23 -5.28 5.98
C TYR A 37 13.55 -4.49 5.95
N CYS A 38 13.60 -3.32 6.60
CA CYS A 38 14.84 -2.55 6.75
C CYS A 38 15.93 -3.34 7.50
N ALA A 39 15.56 -4.08 8.53
CA ALA A 39 16.48 -4.95 9.27
C ALA A 39 17.03 -6.08 8.39
N GLN A 40 16.21 -6.66 7.50
CA GLN A 40 16.70 -7.60 6.49
C GLN A 40 17.74 -6.95 5.57
N LEU A 41 17.44 -5.77 5.00
CA LEU A 41 18.37 -5.10 4.09
C LEU A 41 19.73 -4.85 4.78
N HIS A 42 19.70 -4.33 6.00
CA HIS A 42 20.91 -4.10 6.79
C HIS A 42 21.68 -5.41 7.09
N TRP A 43 20.97 -6.50 7.38
CA TRP A 43 21.58 -7.81 7.58
C TRP A 43 22.22 -8.34 6.30
N GLN A 44 21.58 -8.14 5.15
CA GLN A 44 22.10 -8.54 3.84
C GLN A 44 23.32 -7.72 3.41
N ASP A 45 23.39 -6.44 3.77
CA ASP A 45 24.59 -5.62 3.54
C ASP A 45 25.82 -6.18 4.28
N THR A 46 25.60 -6.78 5.46
CA THR A 46 26.65 -7.40 6.28
C THR A 46 26.90 -8.87 5.87
N ASN A 47 25.93 -9.54 5.25
CA ASN A 47 25.94 -10.97 4.93
C ASN A 47 25.54 -11.21 3.45
N SER A 48 26.27 -10.59 2.52
CA SER A 48 25.90 -10.52 1.10
C SER A 48 25.83 -11.87 0.37
N THR A 49 26.47 -12.91 0.90
CA THR A 49 26.45 -14.28 0.35
C THR A 49 25.25 -15.10 0.84
N MET A 50 24.52 -14.61 1.83
CA MET A 50 23.41 -15.34 2.44
C MET A 50 22.08 -14.96 1.75
N PRO A 51 21.18 -15.93 1.55
CA PRO A 51 19.88 -15.66 0.96
C PRO A 51 19.02 -14.79 1.90
N PRO A 52 18.07 -13.99 1.34
CA PRO A 52 17.13 -13.22 2.14
C PRO A 52 16.37 -14.10 3.13
N ALA A 53 16.15 -13.59 4.35
CA ALA A 53 15.39 -14.32 5.38
C ALA A 53 13.87 -14.22 5.17
N LEU A 54 13.41 -13.13 4.55
CA LEU A 54 12.05 -12.86 4.08
C LEU A 54 12.05 -12.86 2.53
N MET A 55 11.22 -12.05 1.89
CA MET A 55 11.27 -11.87 0.43
C MET A 55 12.35 -10.88 0.00
N SER A 56 12.93 -11.09 -1.18
CA SER A 56 13.75 -10.10 -1.87
C SER A 56 12.92 -8.89 -2.36
N ARG A 57 13.60 -7.82 -2.79
CA ARG A 57 12.95 -6.64 -3.39
C ARG A 57 12.18 -7.02 -4.64
N GLU A 58 12.80 -7.84 -5.48
CA GLU A 58 12.27 -8.33 -6.75
C GLU A 58 11.02 -9.16 -6.49
N GLU A 59 11.07 -10.10 -5.55
CA GLU A 59 9.89 -10.90 -5.17
C GLU A 59 8.78 -10.03 -4.57
N LEU A 60 9.10 -9.02 -3.76
CA LEU A 60 8.11 -8.12 -3.16
C LEU A 60 7.28 -7.41 -4.26
N GLY A 61 7.95 -6.92 -5.29
CA GLY A 61 7.33 -6.27 -6.44
C GLY A 61 6.62 -7.26 -7.36
N ASP A 62 7.33 -8.28 -7.83
CA ASP A 62 6.89 -9.10 -8.96
C ASP A 62 5.96 -10.24 -8.55
N VAL A 63 6.12 -10.77 -7.33
CA VAL A 63 5.42 -11.96 -6.86
C VAL A 63 4.33 -11.62 -5.85
N PHE A 64 4.65 -10.80 -4.86
CA PHE A 64 3.73 -10.52 -3.75
C PHE A 64 2.76 -9.38 -4.05
N PHE A 65 3.25 -8.29 -4.64
CA PHE A 65 2.45 -7.09 -4.87
C PHE A 65 2.59 -6.50 -6.29
N PRO A 66 2.47 -7.30 -7.37
CA PRO A 66 2.67 -6.82 -8.75
C PRO A 66 1.68 -5.72 -9.13
N TYR A 67 0.45 -5.82 -8.65
CA TYR A 67 -0.56 -4.78 -8.85
C TYR A 67 -0.15 -3.48 -8.15
N PHE A 68 0.37 -3.57 -6.94
CA PHE A 68 0.79 -2.39 -6.17
C PHE A 68 2.02 -1.73 -6.80
N ALA A 69 3.01 -2.54 -7.22
CA ALA A 69 4.22 -2.07 -7.89
C ALA A 69 3.89 -1.29 -9.17
N ASN A 70 3.06 -1.85 -10.06
CA ASN A 70 2.61 -1.20 -11.29
C ASN A 70 1.90 0.15 -10.99
N TRP A 71 1.01 0.17 -9.99
CA TRP A 71 0.33 1.41 -9.62
C TRP A 71 1.27 2.47 -9.05
N ILE A 72 2.24 2.09 -8.23
CA ILE A 72 3.24 3.03 -7.69
C ILE A 72 4.10 3.61 -8.81
N GLU A 73 4.55 2.78 -9.76
CA GLU A 73 5.35 3.21 -10.89
C GLU A 73 4.59 4.23 -11.76
N LEU A 74 3.33 3.94 -12.10
CA LEU A 74 2.51 4.86 -12.89
C LEU A 74 2.14 6.13 -12.11
N LEU A 75 1.71 5.99 -10.85
CA LEU A 75 1.25 7.12 -10.05
C LEU A 75 2.39 8.06 -9.65
N ILE A 76 3.51 7.53 -9.15
CA ILE A 76 4.61 8.36 -8.65
C ILE A 76 5.63 8.65 -9.76
N GLY A 77 5.91 7.67 -10.61
CA GLY A 77 6.92 7.80 -11.67
C GLY A 77 6.46 8.61 -12.88
N GLN A 78 5.15 8.65 -13.17
CA GLN A 78 4.65 9.25 -14.42
C GLN A 78 3.57 10.32 -14.20
N LYS A 79 2.49 9.99 -13.48
CA LYS A 79 1.28 10.85 -13.43
C LYS A 79 1.29 11.88 -12.30
N GLY A 80 1.96 11.57 -11.19
CA GLY A 80 1.94 12.32 -9.94
C GLY A 80 3.34 12.56 -9.39
N THR A 81 4.30 12.94 -10.25
CA THR A 81 5.72 13.17 -9.91
C THR A 81 5.96 14.19 -8.79
N SER A 82 4.95 15.01 -8.47
CA SER A 82 4.97 16.00 -7.39
C SER A 82 4.21 15.58 -6.12
N LEU A 83 3.76 14.31 -6.05
CA LEU A 83 3.06 13.81 -4.88
C LEU A 83 4.03 13.70 -3.68
N PRO A 84 3.70 14.30 -2.52
CA PRO A 84 4.57 14.23 -1.36
C PRO A 84 4.56 12.83 -0.75
N VAL A 85 5.75 12.32 -0.40
CA VAL A 85 5.95 10.99 0.21
C VAL A 85 5.12 10.80 1.49
N THR A 86 4.83 11.89 2.21
CA THR A 86 3.98 11.89 3.41
C THR A 86 2.54 11.42 3.16
N LYS A 87 2.10 11.32 1.90
CA LYS A 87 0.76 10.80 1.51
C LYS A 87 0.73 9.30 1.29
N HIS A 88 1.78 8.56 1.69
CA HIS A 88 1.89 7.11 1.53
C HIS A 88 0.65 6.32 1.99
N ARG A 89 -0.01 6.72 3.07
CA ARG A 89 -1.25 6.05 3.54
C ARG A 89 -2.43 6.24 2.58
N THR A 90 -2.61 7.45 2.04
CA THR A 90 -3.66 7.73 1.05
C THR A 90 -3.36 7.00 -0.25
N VAL A 91 -2.10 6.96 -0.67
CA VAL A 91 -1.66 6.19 -1.84
C VAL A 91 -1.96 4.69 -1.65
N ALA A 92 -1.61 4.12 -0.49
CA ALA A 92 -1.91 2.72 -0.20
C ALA A 92 -3.42 2.44 -0.21
N ALA A 93 -4.23 3.35 0.37
CA ALA A 93 -5.69 3.23 0.36
C ALA A 93 -6.28 3.32 -1.06
N LEU A 94 -5.77 4.24 -1.89
CA LEU A 94 -6.12 4.37 -3.31
C LEU A 94 -5.84 3.07 -4.07
N ILE A 95 -4.62 2.53 -3.95
CA ILE A 95 -4.22 1.33 -4.70
C ILE A 95 -5.01 0.11 -4.23
N GLY A 96 -5.23 -0.04 -2.91
CA GLY A 96 -6.08 -1.10 -2.37
C GLY A 96 -7.53 -0.99 -2.84
N ALA A 97 -8.07 0.23 -2.92
CA ALA A 97 -9.38 0.51 -3.49
C ALA A 97 -9.46 0.16 -4.98
N ALA A 98 -8.48 0.58 -5.77
CA ALA A 98 -8.37 0.28 -7.19
C ALA A 98 -8.30 -1.23 -7.44
N TYR A 99 -7.49 -1.95 -6.65
CA TYR A 99 -7.37 -3.41 -6.73
C TYR A 99 -8.73 -4.09 -6.51
N ARG A 100 -9.45 -3.67 -5.46
CA ARG A 100 -10.78 -4.20 -5.15
C ARG A 100 -11.80 -3.88 -6.25
N ALA A 101 -11.74 -2.68 -6.81
CA ALA A 101 -12.60 -2.23 -7.91
C ALA A 101 -12.15 -2.78 -9.29
N ARG A 102 -11.05 -3.54 -9.35
CA ARG A 102 -10.47 -4.11 -10.57
C ARG A 102 -10.14 -3.06 -11.63
N VAL A 103 -9.68 -1.90 -11.19
CA VAL A 103 -9.30 -0.80 -12.09
C VAL A 103 -7.99 -1.15 -12.79
N ASP A 104 -7.97 -1.04 -14.12
CA ASP A 104 -6.73 -1.14 -14.89
C ASP A 104 -6.16 0.27 -15.09
N PRO A 105 -5.01 0.61 -14.50
CA PRO A 105 -4.47 1.97 -14.58
C PRO A 105 -4.12 2.38 -16.02
N ASN A 106 -3.87 1.43 -16.92
CA ASN A 106 -3.58 1.71 -18.33
C ASN A 106 -4.82 2.11 -19.14
N LYS A 107 -6.02 1.89 -18.60
CA LYS A 107 -7.30 2.24 -19.24
C LYS A 107 -7.87 3.57 -18.77
N LEU A 108 -7.23 4.19 -17.79
CA LEU A 108 -7.68 5.46 -17.23
C LEU A 108 -7.35 6.62 -18.18
N GLY A 109 -8.35 7.45 -18.47
CA GLY A 109 -8.18 8.69 -19.22
C GLY A 109 -7.45 9.77 -18.43
N GLU A 110 -7.09 10.87 -19.10
CA GLU A 110 -6.34 11.98 -18.47
C GLU A 110 -7.10 12.63 -17.31
N GLN A 111 -8.41 12.84 -17.46
CA GLN A 111 -9.23 13.40 -16.39
C GLN A 111 -9.30 12.45 -15.18
N GLN A 112 -9.47 11.15 -15.41
CA GLN A 112 -9.52 10.15 -14.33
C GLN A 112 -8.18 10.11 -13.58
N TRP A 113 -7.06 10.18 -14.29
CA TRP A 113 -5.73 10.31 -13.68
C TRP A 113 -5.59 11.61 -12.88
N THR A 114 -6.09 12.72 -13.40
CA THR A 114 -6.09 14.01 -12.71
C THR A 114 -6.88 13.92 -11.40
N ASP A 115 -8.07 13.32 -11.43
CA ASP A 115 -8.92 13.13 -10.25
C ASP A 115 -8.27 12.18 -9.22
N ILE A 116 -7.58 11.13 -9.68
CA ILE A 116 -6.79 10.25 -8.81
C ILE A 116 -5.65 11.01 -8.11
N VAL A 117 -4.88 11.80 -8.86
CA VAL A 117 -3.75 12.57 -8.30
C VAL A 117 -4.27 13.61 -7.30
N GLU A 118 -5.35 14.32 -7.64
CA GLU A 118 -5.98 15.26 -6.73
C GLU A 118 -6.61 14.57 -5.51
N PHE A 119 -7.14 13.36 -5.66
CA PHE A 119 -7.65 12.59 -4.52
C PHE A 119 -6.51 12.27 -3.53
N VAL A 120 -5.32 11.93 -4.01
CA VAL A 120 -4.16 11.72 -3.12
C VAL A 120 -3.77 13.03 -2.41
N ARG A 121 -3.78 14.16 -3.11
CA ARG A 121 -3.42 15.47 -2.55
C ARG A 121 -4.44 15.92 -1.50
N LYS A 122 -5.71 15.94 -1.88
CA LYS A 122 -6.85 16.53 -1.15
C LYS A 122 -8.05 15.56 -1.11
N PRO A 123 -7.94 14.42 -0.39
CA PRO A 123 -8.95 13.38 -0.41
C PRO A 123 -10.32 13.87 0.08
N THR A 124 -10.33 14.78 1.06
CA THR A 124 -11.58 15.37 1.59
C THR A 124 -12.31 16.24 0.57
N ASP A 125 -11.58 16.96 -0.29
CA ASP A 125 -12.19 17.86 -1.25
C ASP A 125 -12.74 17.08 -2.45
N ILE A 126 -11.96 16.13 -2.97
CA ILE A 126 -12.43 15.23 -4.05
C ILE A 126 -13.59 14.36 -3.59
N ALA A 127 -13.53 13.81 -2.36
CA ALA A 127 -14.66 13.07 -1.81
C ALA A 127 -15.93 13.92 -1.83
N ARG A 128 -15.86 15.18 -1.38
CA ARG A 128 -17.00 16.10 -1.34
C ARG A 128 -17.56 16.42 -2.72
N THR A 129 -16.70 16.69 -3.69
CA THR A 129 -17.10 16.93 -5.09
C THR A 129 -17.86 15.74 -5.66
N LEU A 130 -17.46 14.52 -5.29
CA LEU A 130 -18.09 13.28 -5.72
C LEU A 130 -19.27 12.84 -4.84
N GLY A 131 -19.66 13.63 -3.82
CA GLY A 131 -20.79 13.31 -2.93
C GLY A 131 -20.47 12.31 -1.82
N HIS A 132 -19.20 12.03 -1.55
CA HIS A 132 -18.72 11.12 -0.51
C HIS A 132 -18.15 11.87 0.71
N VAL A 133 -18.04 11.15 1.83
CA VAL A 133 -17.36 11.63 3.03
C VAL A 133 -16.04 10.89 3.18
N TRP A 134 -14.93 11.64 3.27
CA TRP A 134 -13.64 11.10 3.64
C TRP A 134 -13.46 11.11 5.17
N PRO A 135 -13.41 9.96 5.85
CA PRO A 135 -13.26 9.95 7.31
C PRO A 135 -11.84 10.34 7.72
N GLN A 136 -11.69 10.96 8.89
CA GLN A 136 -10.36 11.19 9.47
C GLN A 136 -9.75 9.88 9.94
N SER A 137 -8.44 9.66 9.71
CA SER A 137 -7.73 8.44 10.13
C SER A 137 -7.45 8.45 11.64
N LYS A 138 -8.49 8.31 12.46
CA LYS A 138 -8.36 8.30 13.92
C LYS A 138 -9.26 7.25 14.55
N GLY A 139 -8.69 6.47 15.46
CA GLY A 139 -9.43 5.52 16.30
C GLY A 139 -9.20 4.05 15.95
N ARG A 140 -10.04 3.19 16.52
CA ARG A 140 -9.96 1.72 16.35
C ARG A 140 -10.33 1.30 14.92
N TRP A 141 -9.80 0.17 14.46
CA TRP A 141 -10.01 -0.38 13.12
C TRP A 141 -11.48 -0.35 12.65
N ASP A 142 -12.39 -0.87 13.47
CA ASP A 142 -13.84 -0.95 13.19
C ASP A 142 -14.64 0.29 13.66
N GLY A 143 -13.99 1.34 14.13
CA GLY A 143 -14.69 2.57 14.48
C GLY A 143 -15.29 3.24 13.23
N HIS A 144 -16.33 4.06 13.41
CA HIS A 144 -16.92 4.85 12.31
C HIS A 144 -15.93 5.80 11.61
N LYS A 145 -14.81 6.12 12.27
CA LYS A 145 -13.67 6.89 11.74
C LYS A 145 -12.38 6.06 11.65
N GLY A 146 -12.51 4.74 11.80
CA GLY A 146 -11.39 3.80 11.73
C GLY A 146 -10.86 3.61 10.32
N TYR A 147 -9.73 2.91 10.22
CA TYR A 147 -9.11 2.58 8.93
C TYR A 147 -10.04 1.79 8.00
N ARG A 148 -10.94 0.95 8.54
CA ARG A 148 -11.92 0.22 7.73
C ARG A 148 -12.87 1.17 6.99
N ALA A 149 -13.38 2.19 7.69
CA ALA A 149 -14.25 3.19 7.08
C ALA A 149 -13.53 4.01 5.99
N GLN A 150 -12.24 4.32 6.19
CA GLN A 150 -11.42 4.98 5.16
C GLN A 150 -11.23 4.12 3.92
N LEU A 151 -10.93 2.83 4.09
CA LEU A 151 -10.76 1.92 2.95
C LEU A 151 -12.08 1.70 2.19
N GLN A 152 -13.22 1.68 2.89
CA GLN A 152 -14.54 1.63 2.26
C GLN A 152 -14.84 2.91 1.47
N ALA A 153 -14.59 4.09 2.05
CA ALA A 153 -14.75 5.36 1.36
C ALA A 153 -13.83 5.47 0.14
N ALA A 154 -12.56 5.05 0.27
CA ALA A 154 -11.61 5.01 -0.83
C ALA A 154 -12.14 4.13 -1.98
N HIS A 155 -12.68 2.96 -1.66
CA HIS A 155 -13.27 2.08 -2.68
C HIS A 155 -14.42 2.74 -3.44
N ALA A 156 -15.36 3.39 -2.73
CA ALA A 156 -16.47 4.07 -3.37
C ALA A 156 -16.01 5.22 -4.29
N ILE A 157 -15.08 6.03 -3.81
CA ILE A 157 -14.53 7.18 -4.56
C ILE A 157 -13.77 6.70 -5.80
N VAL A 158 -12.85 5.74 -5.64
CA VAL A 158 -12.03 5.23 -6.75
C VAL A 158 -12.88 4.51 -7.78
N ALA A 159 -13.88 3.75 -7.36
CA ALA A 159 -14.80 3.11 -8.29
C ALA A 159 -15.58 4.13 -9.13
N GLN A 160 -15.97 5.27 -8.55
CA GLN A 160 -16.65 6.34 -9.28
C GLN A 160 -15.70 7.12 -10.21
N ILE A 161 -14.44 7.37 -9.79
CA ILE A 161 -13.44 8.02 -10.65
C ILE A 161 -13.11 7.15 -11.87
N ALA A 162 -13.11 5.83 -11.71
CA ALA A 162 -12.73 4.89 -12.77
C ALA A 162 -13.87 4.47 -13.71
N GLN A 163 -15.10 4.92 -13.45
CA GLN A 163 -16.24 4.78 -14.37
C GLN A 163 -16.16 5.81 -15.50
#